data_AF-A0A7C3NYK9-F1
#
_entry.id   AF-A0A7C3NYK9-F1
#
_cell.length_a   1.000
_cell.length_b   1.000
_cell.length_c   1.000
_cell.angle_alpha   90.00
_cell.angle_beta   90.00
_cell.angle_gamma   90.00
#
_symmetry.space_group_name_H-M   'P 1'
#
loop_
_entity.id
_entity.type
_entity.pdbx_description
1 polymer ?
#
loop_
_entity_poly.entity_id
_entity_poly.type
_entity_poly.pdbx_seq_one_letter_code
_entity_poly.pdbx_strand_id
1 'polypeptide(L)'
;MVQAGSPVDYDNGVDGKSEPNWTSLVRNAVKEFVGNVTDSSRQLVGAAERFASESLHLIGEATDKAREAAATSASMAEAARQSADEARRVAESMQAAVVEAVEKVRAEARETVDEAVSQARQAQELAERVKAELQEQVQEMVGRIERSANNSQEIVRAAQEASQEVRRAAERVAEAAASVDAAVALAQRAAEEARQAAERIDQSVSTVTAAVAGAQQAAEEAKRSAAVAGQAQPDVSLQDDTRSLITRLEEDYQLLTSLVQELAGRLGSLTKVAAEDGGAAGAAPEAEEATAPEPPAQAEPEFVSPWLHEAAAAGHAPEPEVPGWPRLEAATEAAPVSQAPAAPTYAEAAAPVAAGTAASMAPAEPGIGGVIEVTISPVPDFDRLLTLDGALGKLDGVRSVTLVNYAQEEVTFRVELEGRQSADKFADKLSEAAGMGVHLTEAGDTSLRMRLD
;
A
#
# COMPACT_ATOMS: atom_id res chain seq x y z
N MET A 1 -2.21 -43.18 -103.82
CA MET A 1 -3.23 -42.94 -104.86
C MET A 1 -2.68 -43.49 -106.17
N VAL A 2 -3.31 -44.57 -106.63
CA VAL A 2 -3.03 -45.28 -107.88
C VAL A 2 -3.84 -44.59 -108.98
N GLN A 3 -3.23 -44.29 -110.14
CA GLN A 3 -3.98 -44.03 -111.35
C GLN A 3 -3.32 -44.81 -112.50
N ALA A 4 -4.02 -45.86 -112.91
CA ALA A 4 -3.73 -46.73 -114.04
C ALA A 4 -4.61 -46.35 -115.23
N GLY A 5 -4.19 -46.76 -116.42
CA GLY A 5 -5.00 -46.79 -117.65
C GLY A 5 -4.44 -45.86 -118.73
N SER A 6 -4.33 -46.24 -120.00
CA SER A 6 -4.81 -47.42 -120.73
C SER A 6 -4.12 -47.46 -122.11
N PRO A 7 -4.19 -48.59 -122.83
CA PRO A 7 -3.43 -48.88 -124.05
C PRO A 7 -4.12 -48.32 -125.31
N VAL A 8 -3.36 -48.04 -126.38
CA VAL A 8 -3.92 -47.68 -127.69
C VAL A 8 -3.46 -48.65 -128.76
N ASP A 9 -4.44 -48.97 -129.59
CA ASP A 9 -4.63 -50.00 -130.59
C ASP A 9 -3.54 -50.19 -131.66
N TYR A 10 -3.39 -51.47 -132.04
CA TYR A 10 -2.82 -51.91 -133.31
C TYR A 10 -3.92 -51.86 -134.38
N ASP A 11 -3.77 -51.00 -135.39
CA ASP A 11 -4.57 -51.06 -136.63
C ASP A 11 -3.72 -51.62 -137.78
N ASN A 12 -4.23 -52.71 -138.35
CA ASN A 12 -3.67 -53.53 -139.41
C ASN A 12 -4.26 -53.08 -140.74
N GLY A 13 -3.46 -52.43 -141.59
CA GLY A 13 -3.82 -52.12 -142.98
C GLY A 13 -2.87 -52.83 -143.96
N VAL A 14 -3.32 -53.96 -144.49
CA VAL A 14 -2.70 -54.72 -145.58
C VAL A 14 -3.04 -54.06 -146.91
N ASP A 15 -2.06 -53.84 -147.80
CA ASP A 15 -2.18 -54.15 -149.23
C ASP A 15 -0.94 -53.71 -150.04
N GLY A 16 -0.59 -54.50 -151.06
CA GLY A 16 0.09 -53.97 -152.25
C GLY A 16 1.49 -54.51 -152.53
N LYS A 17 1.54 -55.65 -153.23
CA LYS A 17 2.69 -56.25 -153.92
C LYS A 17 3.67 -55.22 -154.52
N SER A 18 4.93 -55.30 -154.11
CA SER A 18 6.10 -54.92 -154.89
C SER A 18 7.26 -55.77 -154.35
N GLU A 19 7.85 -56.60 -155.20
CA GLU A 19 8.97 -57.45 -154.81
C GLU A 19 10.08 -56.60 -154.15
N PRO A 20 10.49 -56.93 -152.92
CA PRO A 20 11.45 -56.12 -152.19
C PRO A 20 12.83 -56.28 -152.83
N ASN A 21 13.31 -55.20 -153.45
CA ASN A 21 14.71 -55.04 -153.81
C ASN A 21 15.52 -55.05 -152.50
N TRP A 22 16.00 -56.22 -152.11
CA TRP A 22 16.71 -56.49 -150.85
C TRP A 22 17.87 -55.50 -150.62
N THR A 23 18.54 -55.10 -151.69
CA THR A 23 19.61 -54.10 -151.67
C THR A 23 19.13 -52.71 -151.24
N SER A 24 17.91 -52.31 -151.62
CA SER A 24 17.31 -51.05 -151.19
C SER A 24 16.82 -51.12 -149.74
N LEU A 25 16.33 -52.27 -149.30
CA LEU A 25 15.86 -52.52 -147.95
C LEU A 25 17.04 -52.50 -146.95
N VAL A 26 18.15 -53.18 -147.28
CA VAL A 26 19.38 -53.13 -146.48
C VAL A 26 19.99 -51.74 -146.48
N ARG A 27 20.05 -51.05 -147.63
CA ARG A 27 20.59 -49.68 -147.70
C ARG A 27 19.76 -48.69 -146.87
N ASN A 28 18.43 -48.81 -146.92
CA ASN A 28 17.53 -47.99 -146.12
C ASN A 28 17.65 -48.33 -144.64
N ALA A 29 17.67 -49.61 -144.25
CA ALA A 29 17.88 -50.04 -142.87
C ALA A 29 19.23 -49.57 -142.30
N VAL A 30 20.31 -49.62 -143.08
CA VAL A 30 21.62 -49.10 -142.65
C VAL A 30 21.61 -47.57 -142.55
N LYS A 31 20.99 -46.86 -143.50
CA LYS A 31 20.83 -45.39 -143.42
C LYS A 31 20.00 -44.98 -142.21
N GLU A 32 18.91 -45.69 -141.95
CA GLU A 32 18.01 -45.46 -140.83
C GLU A 32 18.70 -45.80 -139.52
N PHE A 33 19.46 -46.89 -139.45
CA PHE A 33 20.27 -47.24 -138.29
C PHE A 33 21.34 -46.17 -138.01
N VAL A 34 22.12 -45.75 -139.02
CA VAL A 34 23.14 -44.71 -138.84
C VAL A 34 22.50 -43.36 -138.49
N GLY A 35 21.33 -43.05 -139.06
CA GLY A 35 20.52 -41.89 -138.69
C GLY A 35 20.10 -41.95 -137.22
N ASN A 36 19.51 -43.07 -136.80
CA ASN A 36 19.07 -43.31 -135.43
C ASN A 36 20.24 -43.31 -134.43
N VAL A 37 21.40 -43.85 -134.79
CA VAL A 37 22.61 -43.82 -133.96
C VAL A 37 23.15 -42.39 -133.85
N THR A 38 23.11 -41.62 -134.94
CA THR A 38 23.56 -40.21 -134.93
C THR A 38 22.61 -39.35 -134.10
N ASP A 39 21.30 -39.53 -134.26
CA ASP A 39 20.29 -38.81 -133.50
C ASP A 39 20.28 -39.25 -132.04
N SER A 40 20.45 -40.53 -131.74
CA SER A 40 20.64 -41.04 -130.39
C SER A 40 21.93 -40.50 -129.76
N SER A 41 23.03 -40.44 -130.50
CA SER A 41 24.30 -39.86 -130.03
C SER A 41 24.15 -38.36 -129.74
N ARG A 42 23.46 -37.60 -130.59
CA ARG A 42 23.15 -36.18 -130.34
C ARG A 42 22.23 -35.98 -129.14
N GLN A 43 21.22 -36.83 -128.98
CA GLN A 43 20.36 -36.82 -127.80
C GLN A 43 21.14 -37.15 -126.53
N LEU A 44 22.09 -38.09 -126.60
CA LEU A 44 22.94 -38.47 -125.48
C LEU A 44 23.92 -37.35 -125.13
N VAL A 45 24.52 -36.69 -126.13
CA VAL A 45 25.35 -35.49 -125.92
C VAL A 45 24.52 -34.36 -125.31
N GLY A 46 23.32 -34.07 -125.84
CA GLY A 46 22.45 -33.04 -125.28
C GLY A 46 21.93 -33.37 -123.88
N ALA A 47 21.67 -34.65 -123.58
CA ALA A 47 21.31 -35.11 -122.25
C ALA A 47 22.50 -35.02 -121.29
N ALA A 48 23.71 -35.35 -121.74
CA ALA A 48 24.93 -35.23 -120.95
C ALA A 48 25.27 -33.75 -120.66
N GLU A 49 25.09 -32.85 -121.63
CA GLU A 49 25.29 -31.41 -121.45
C GLU A 49 24.27 -30.81 -120.48
N ARG A 50 22.98 -31.17 -120.59
CA ARG A 50 21.97 -30.73 -119.62
C ARG A 50 22.26 -31.30 -118.23
N PHE A 51 22.60 -32.58 -118.14
CA PHE A 51 22.95 -33.20 -116.87
C PHE A 51 24.18 -32.55 -116.24
N ALA A 52 25.21 -32.23 -117.03
CA ALA A 52 26.39 -31.53 -116.54
C ALA A 52 26.06 -30.10 -116.09
N SER A 53 25.26 -29.37 -116.87
CA SER A 53 24.80 -28.02 -116.51
C SER A 53 23.94 -28.02 -115.24
N GLU A 54 23.04 -28.99 -115.11
CA GLU A 54 22.14 -29.14 -113.96
C GLU A 54 22.90 -29.63 -112.72
N SER A 55 23.85 -30.55 -112.89
CA SER A 55 24.74 -30.99 -111.80
C SER A 55 25.62 -29.85 -111.31
N LEU A 56 26.18 -29.03 -112.21
CA LEU A 56 26.96 -27.85 -111.83
C LEU A 56 26.11 -26.80 -111.12
N HIS A 57 24.85 -26.60 -111.55
CA HIS A 57 23.93 -25.70 -110.85
C HIS A 57 23.59 -26.22 -109.45
N LEU A 58 23.29 -27.52 -109.29
CA LEU A 58 22.99 -28.12 -108.00
C LEU A 58 24.21 -28.10 -107.06
N ILE A 59 25.42 -28.32 -107.58
CA ILE A 59 26.66 -28.19 -106.82
C ILE A 59 26.87 -26.73 -106.38
N GLY A 60 26.60 -25.77 -107.27
CA GLY A 60 26.62 -24.34 -106.93
C GLY A 60 25.65 -24.01 -105.80
N GLU A 61 24.38 -24.40 -105.94
CA GLU A 61 23.34 -24.15 -104.94
C GLU A 61 23.65 -24.85 -103.60
N ALA A 62 24.17 -26.08 -103.62
CA ALA A 62 24.60 -26.79 -102.42
C ALA A 62 25.80 -26.10 -101.75
N THR A 63 26.75 -25.57 -102.53
CA THR A 63 27.90 -24.82 -102.01
C THR A 63 27.46 -23.51 -101.39
N ASP A 64 26.52 -22.79 -102.01
CA ASP A 64 25.99 -21.54 -101.48
C ASP A 64 25.17 -21.76 -100.20
N LYS A 65 24.31 -22.79 -100.17
CA LYS A 65 23.60 -23.20 -98.94
C LYS A 65 24.56 -23.63 -97.83
N ALA A 66 25.66 -24.32 -98.15
CA ALA A 66 26.67 -24.70 -97.18
C ALA A 66 27.42 -23.48 -96.62
N ARG A 67 27.71 -22.47 -97.46
CA ARG A 67 28.30 -21.20 -97.01
C ARG A 67 27.33 -20.39 -96.15
N GLU A 68 26.06 -20.32 -96.53
CA GLU A 68 25.01 -19.66 -95.75
C GLU A 68 24.81 -20.35 -94.39
N ALA A 69 24.78 -21.69 -94.36
CA ALA A 69 24.74 -22.47 -93.14
C ALA A 69 25.98 -22.26 -92.25
N ALA A 70 27.18 -22.14 -92.84
CA ALA A 70 28.40 -21.83 -92.11
C ALA A 70 28.40 -20.40 -91.55
N ALA A 71 27.92 -19.42 -92.31
CA ALA A 71 27.81 -18.02 -91.86
C ALA A 71 26.78 -17.85 -90.74
N THR A 72 25.62 -18.51 -90.86
CA THR A 72 24.60 -18.54 -89.80
C THR A 72 25.10 -19.26 -88.54
N SER A 73 25.83 -20.38 -88.69
CA SER A 73 26.47 -21.07 -87.55
C SER A 73 27.51 -20.18 -86.85
N ALA A 74 28.31 -19.44 -87.62
CA ALA A 74 29.30 -18.51 -87.06
C ALA A 74 28.64 -17.36 -86.31
N SER A 75 27.57 -16.78 -86.86
CA SER A 75 26.77 -15.73 -86.19
C SER A 75 26.11 -16.25 -84.90
N MET A 76 25.57 -17.47 -84.92
CA MET A 76 25.02 -18.11 -83.70
C MET A 76 26.10 -18.36 -82.64
N ALA A 77 27.30 -18.79 -83.04
CA ALA A 77 28.42 -18.99 -82.12
C ALA A 77 28.90 -17.66 -81.50
N GLU A 78 28.89 -16.57 -82.26
CA GLU A 78 29.24 -15.24 -81.77
C GLU A 78 28.17 -14.70 -80.80
N ALA A 79 26.88 -14.84 -81.13
CA ALA A 79 25.77 -14.48 -80.24
C ALA A 79 25.80 -15.29 -78.94
N ALA A 80 26.13 -16.59 -79.00
CA ALA A 80 26.28 -17.43 -77.82
C ALA A 80 27.46 -16.99 -76.93
N ARG A 81 28.59 -16.58 -77.54
CA ARG A 81 29.75 -16.03 -76.81
C ARG A 81 29.39 -14.71 -76.11
N GLN A 82 28.75 -13.79 -76.84
CA GLN A 82 28.31 -12.51 -76.27
C GLN A 82 27.33 -12.74 -75.10
N SER A 83 26.37 -13.65 -75.26
CA SER A 83 25.43 -14.01 -74.19
C SER A 83 26.14 -14.62 -72.98
N ALA A 84 27.17 -15.45 -73.20
CA ALA A 84 27.96 -16.03 -72.11
C ALA A 84 28.80 -14.98 -71.37
N ASP A 85 29.37 -14.01 -72.10
CA ASP A 85 30.13 -12.91 -71.51
C ASP A 85 29.24 -11.93 -70.75
N GLU A 86 28.03 -11.65 -71.26
CA GLU A 86 27.02 -10.87 -70.53
C GLU A 86 26.55 -11.59 -69.26
N ALA A 87 26.30 -12.90 -69.34
CA ALA A 87 25.95 -13.71 -68.19
C ALA A 87 27.05 -13.72 -67.13
N ARG A 88 28.33 -13.76 -67.55
CA ARG A 88 29.47 -13.63 -66.64
C ARG A 88 29.53 -12.26 -65.97
N ARG A 89 29.38 -11.18 -66.73
CA ARG A 89 29.36 -9.81 -66.18
C ARG A 89 28.23 -9.60 -65.19
N VAL A 90 27.04 -10.14 -65.48
CA VAL A 90 25.91 -10.11 -64.54
C VAL A 90 26.23 -10.91 -63.28
N ALA A 91 26.82 -12.10 -63.41
CA ALA A 91 27.22 -12.90 -62.25
C ALA A 91 28.28 -12.20 -61.39
N GLU A 92 29.29 -11.59 -62.01
CA GLU A 92 30.31 -10.80 -61.32
C GLU A 92 29.72 -9.57 -60.62
N SER A 93 28.80 -8.86 -61.28
CA SER A 93 28.08 -7.73 -60.69
C SER A 93 27.20 -8.15 -59.51
N MET A 94 26.49 -9.27 -59.63
CA MET A 94 25.69 -9.84 -58.54
C MET A 94 26.58 -10.27 -57.38
N GLN A 95 27.72 -10.90 -57.65
CA GLN A 95 28.66 -11.31 -56.60
C GLN A 95 29.23 -10.09 -55.86
N ALA A 96 29.60 -9.03 -56.58
CA ALA A 96 30.07 -7.78 -55.97
C ALA A 96 28.97 -7.13 -55.11
N ALA A 97 27.73 -7.05 -55.61
CA ALA A 97 26.59 -6.49 -54.88
C ALA A 97 26.25 -7.30 -53.62
N VAL A 98 26.36 -8.63 -53.68
CA VAL A 98 26.15 -9.50 -52.51
C VAL A 98 27.22 -9.27 -51.45
N VAL A 99 28.49 -9.14 -51.85
CA VAL A 99 29.59 -8.86 -50.89
C VAL A 99 29.39 -7.50 -50.22
N GLU A 100 29.03 -6.46 -50.99
CA GLU A 100 28.74 -5.14 -50.45
C GLU A 100 27.54 -5.17 -49.49
N ALA A 101 26.47 -5.87 -49.85
CA ALA A 101 25.30 -6.03 -48.99
C ALA A 101 25.63 -6.76 -47.68
N VAL A 102 26.45 -7.82 -47.74
CA VAL A 102 26.89 -8.56 -46.55
C VAL A 102 27.76 -7.70 -45.64
N GLU A 103 28.70 -6.93 -46.20
CA GLU A 103 29.53 -6.02 -45.40
C GLU A 103 28.71 -4.88 -44.78
N LYS A 104 27.73 -4.35 -45.51
CA LYS A 104 26.79 -3.34 -44.99
C LYS A 104 25.96 -3.89 -43.83
N VAL A 105 25.37 -5.07 -44.00
CA VAL A 105 24.62 -5.75 -42.93
C VAL A 105 25.52 -6.04 -41.73
N ARG A 106 26.78 -6.42 -41.95
CA ARG A 106 27.74 -6.67 -40.87
C ARG A 106 28.12 -5.39 -40.13
N ALA A 107 28.25 -4.26 -40.83
CA ALA A 107 28.52 -2.97 -40.22
C ALA A 107 27.34 -2.47 -39.38
N GLU A 108 26.12 -2.52 -39.92
CA GLU A 108 24.88 -2.16 -39.20
C GLU A 108 24.67 -3.08 -37.99
N ALA A 109 24.92 -4.39 -38.12
CA ALA A 109 24.85 -5.33 -37.00
C ALA A 109 25.87 -4.99 -35.89
N ARG A 110 27.10 -4.56 -36.22
CA ARG A 110 28.08 -4.14 -35.21
C ARG A 110 27.64 -2.86 -34.50
N GLU A 111 27.14 -1.88 -35.25
CA GLU A 111 26.63 -0.63 -34.68
C GLU A 111 25.47 -0.88 -33.70
N THR A 112 24.51 -1.73 -34.08
CA THR A 112 23.39 -2.09 -33.17
C THR A 112 23.86 -2.82 -31.91
N VAL A 113 24.89 -3.67 -32.00
CA VAL A 113 25.48 -4.35 -30.84
C VAL A 113 26.20 -3.35 -29.93
N ASP A 114 26.98 -2.43 -30.50
CA ASP A 114 27.69 -1.41 -29.73
C ASP A 114 26.71 -0.46 -29.03
N GLU A 115 25.62 -0.07 -29.70
CA GLU A 115 24.52 0.70 -29.11
C GLU A 115 23.86 -0.06 -27.97
N ALA A 116 23.50 -1.34 -28.16
CA ALA A 116 22.90 -2.18 -27.13
C ALA A 116 23.82 -2.36 -25.90
N VAL A 117 25.13 -2.54 -26.11
CA VAL A 117 26.12 -2.62 -25.03
C VAL A 117 26.23 -1.28 -24.29
N SER A 118 26.18 -0.16 -25.00
CA SER A 118 26.20 1.18 -24.38
C SER A 118 24.96 1.42 -23.51
N GLN A 119 23.77 1.02 -23.99
CA GLN A 119 22.51 1.11 -23.25
C GLN A 119 22.52 0.20 -22.02
N ALA A 120 23.05 -1.02 -22.15
CA ALA A 120 23.18 -1.95 -21.02
C ALA A 120 24.10 -1.39 -19.92
N ARG A 121 25.21 -0.72 -20.29
CA ARG A 121 26.09 -0.04 -19.31
C ARG A 121 25.39 1.13 -18.63
N GLN A 122 24.67 1.96 -19.37
CA GLN A 122 23.88 3.05 -18.79
C GLN A 122 22.81 2.52 -17.82
N ALA A 123 22.11 1.46 -18.18
CA ALA A 123 21.14 0.81 -17.31
C ALA A 123 21.79 0.26 -16.03
N GLN A 124 22.98 -0.33 -16.13
CA GLN A 124 23.74 -0.81 -14.97
C GLN A 124 24.19 0.34 -14.06
N GLU A 125 24.67 1.45 -14.62
CA GLU A 125 25.04 2.65 -13.84
C GLU A 125 23.83 3.26 -13.13
N LEU A 126 22.68 3.33 -13.80
CA LEU A 126 21.42 3.79 -13.19
C LEU A 126 20.96 2.85 -12.07
N ALA A 127 21.06 1.54 -12.27
CA ALA A 127 20.70 0.56 -11.25
C ALA A 127 21.59 0.68 -10.00
N GLU A 128 22.90 0.89 -10.15
CA GLU A 128 23.80 1.11 -9.01
C GLU A 128 23.53 2.45 -8.32
N ARG A 129 23.19 3.52 -9.06
CA ARG A 129 22.76 4.79 -8.45
C ARG A 129 21.48 4.64 -7.65
N VAL A 130 20.45 4.02 -8.22
CA VAL A 130 19.17 3.77 -7.54
C VAL A 130 19.38 2.91 -6.30
N LYS A 131 20.25 1.90 -6.37
CA LYS A 131 20.61 1.07 -5.22
C LYS A 131 21.30 1.88 -4.12
N ALA A 132 22.24 2.76 -4.47
CA ALA A 132 22.92 3.63 -3.51
C ALA A 132 21.96 4.62 -2.84
N GLU A 133 21.11 5.30 -3.63
CA GLU A 133 20.08 6.23 -3.13
C GLU A 133 19.08 5.51 -2.21
N LEU A 134 18.64 4.31 -2.57
CA LEU A 134 17.73 3.52 -1.73
C LEU A 134 18.40 3.09 -0.43
N GLN A 135 19.68 2.70 -0.46
CA GLN A 135 20.44 2.36 0.76
C GLN A 135 20.59 3.57 1.69
N GLU A 136 20.87 4.76 1.15
CA GLU A 136 20.95 6.00 1.91
C GLU A 136 19.59 6.36 2.53
N GLN A 137 18.50 6.29 1.75
CA GLN A 137 17.15 6.59 2.22
C GLN A 137 16.69 5.63 3.33
N VAL A 138 17.02 4.33 3.21
CA VAL A 138 16.73 3.34 4.24
C VAL A 138 17.53 3.62 5.52
N GLN A 139 18.82 3.95 5.42
CA GLN A 139 19.64 4.30 6.59
C GLN A 139 19.12 5.57 7.29
N GLU A 140 18.72 6.59 6.53
CA GLU A 140 18.13 7.81 7.07
C GLU A 140 16.81 7.54 7.78
N MET A 141 15.96 6.67 7.21
CA MET A 141 14.69 6.25 7.82
C MET A 141 14.92 5.47 9.12
N VAL A 142 15.86 4.52 9.13
CA VAL A 142 16.26 3.79 10.35
C VAL A 142 16.74 4.76 11.42
N GLY A 143 17.62 5.69 11.07
CA GLY A 143 18.10 6.71 12.01
C GLY A 143 17.02 7.68 12.52
N ARG A 144 15.95 7.91 11.74
CA ARG A 144 14.75 8.65 12.22
C ARG A 144 13.93 7.82 13.21
N ILE A 145 13.73 6.54 12.92
CA ILE A 145 12.99 5.60 13.78
C ILE A 145 13.72 5.43 15.12
N GLU A 146 15.04 5.22 15.12
CA GLU A 146 15.83 5.07 16.35
C GLU A 146 15.76 6.31 17.23
N ARG A 147 15.91 7.52 16.64
CA ARG A 147 15.74 8.78 17.39
C ARG A 147 14.33 8.93 17.96
N SER A 148 13.31 8.56 17.19
CA SER A 148 11.91 8.59 17.65
C SER A 148 11.66 7.59 18.79
N ALA A 149 12.26 6.40 18.72
CA ALA A 149 12.14 5.37 19.74
C ALA A 149 12.82 5.82 21.05
N ASN A 150 14.02 6.40 20.97
CA ASN A 150 14.73 6.94 22.13
C ASN A 150 13.94 8.08 22.78
N ASN A 151 13.43 9.03 22.00
CA ASN A 151 12.58 10.11 22.51
C ASN A 151 11.31 9.56 23.19
N SER A 152 10.70 8.53 22.62
CA SER A 152 9.51 7.89 23.22
C SER A 152 9.86 7.20 24.55
N GLN A 153 11.01 6.53 24.65
CA GLN A 153 11.47 5.94 25.90
C GLN A 153 11.74 6.99 26.99
N GLU A 154 12.34 8.13 26.61
CA GLU A 154 12.56 9.26 27.53
C GLU A 154 11.23 9.83 28.04
N ILE A 155 10.23 10.02 27.16
CA ILE A 155 8.88 10.47 27.54
C ILE A 155 8.21 9.48 28.49
N VAL A 156 8.29 8.17 28.20
CA VAL A 156 7.73 7.14 29.10
C VAL A 156 8.40 7.17 30.46
N ARG A 157 9.73 7.33 30.51
CA ARG A 157 10.47 7.45 31.77
C ARG A 157 10.05 8.70 32.55
N ALA A 158 9.96 9.85 31.91
CA ALA A 158 9.50 11.08 32.54
C ALA A 158 8.05 10.96 33.07
N ALA A 159 7.17 10.30 32.32
CA ALA A 159 5.80 10.03 32.76
C ALA A 159 5.74 9.07 33.96
N GLN A 160 6.61 8.06 34.02
CA GLN A 160 6.73 7.17 35.18
C GLN A 160 7.24 7.91 36.42
N GLU A 161 8.25 8.77 36.27
CA GLU A 161 8.78 9.62 37.35
C GLU A 161 7.68 10.57 37.87
N ALA A 162 6.97 11.27 36.99
CA ALA A 162 5.84 12.13 37.35
C ALA A 162 4.72 11.35 38.07
N SER A 163 4.38 10.13 37.60
CA SER A 163 3.39 9.29 38.27
C SER A 163 3.82 8.89 39.69
N GLN A 164 5.10 8.62 39.92
CA GLN A 164 5.62 8.33 41.25
C GLN A 164 5.57 9.57 42.16
N GLU A 165 5.86 10.76 41.64
CA GLU A 165 5.74 12.01 42.40
C GLU A 165 4.29 12.30 42.82
N VAL A 166 3.33 12.08 41.92
CA VAL A 166 1.90 12.20 42.24
C VAL A 166 1.49 11.21 43.33
N ARG A 167 1.97 9.97 43.29
CA ARG A 167 1.70 8.99 44.37
C ARG A 167 2.27 9.44 45.71
N ARG A 168 3.52 9.91 45.75
CA ARG A 168 4.13 10.46 46.98
C ARG A 168 3.39 11.69 47.48
N ALA A 169 2.89 12.55 46.59
CA ALA A 169 2.06 13.69 46.96
C ALA A 169 0.72 13.24 47.57
N ALA A 170 0.06 12.25 46.97
CA ALA A 170 -1.17 11.68 47.49
C ALA A 170 -0.98 11.02 48.87
N GLU A 171 0.13 10.29 49.07
CA GLU A 171 0.50 9.72 50.37
C GLU A 171 0.69 10.80 51.44
N ARG A 172 1.37 11.91 51.11
CA ARG A 172 1.52 13.05 52.04
C ARG A 172 0.19 13.71 52.38
N VAL A 173 -0.73 13.83 51.42
CA VAL A 173 -2.08 14.37 51.67
C VAL A 173 -2.87 13.42 52.58
N ALA A 174 -2.77 12.11 52.37
CA ALA A 174 -3.42 11.12 53.23
C ALA A 174 -2.88 11.15 54.66
N GLU A 175 -1.56 11.28 54.84
CA GLU A 175 -0.93 11.45 56.15
C GLU A 175 -1.36 12.75 56.84
N ALA A 176 -1.41 13.86 56.09
CA ALA A 176 -1.90 15.15 56.60
C ALA A 176 -3.37 15.07 57.03
N ALA A 177 -4.23 14.41 56.24
CA ALA A 177 -5.63 14.20 56.60
C ALA A 177 -5.77 13.37 57.89
N ALA A 178 -5.01 12.28 58.02
CA ALA A 178 -5.00 11.48 59.24
C ALA A 178 -4.52 12.27 60.48
N SER A 179 -3.55 13.17 60.30
CA SER A 179 -3.08 14.09 61.35
C SER A 179 -4.18 15.07 61.78
N VAL A 180 -4.93 15.63 60.82
CA VAL A 180 -6.07 16.51 61.10
C VAL A 180 -7.18 15.76 61.85
N ASP A 181 -7.53 14.54 61.43
CA ASP A 181 -8.52 13.71 62.13
C ASP A 181 -8.11 13.42 63.58
N ALA A 182 -6.82 13.14 63.82
CA ALA A 182 -6.29 12.96 65.16
C ALA A 182 -6.36 14.25 66.00
N ALA A 183 -6.06 15.41 65.41
CA ALA A 183 -6.18 16.70 66.08
C ALA A 183 -7.64 17.05 66.43
N VAL A 184 -8.59 16.75 65.54
CA VAL A 184 -10.03 16.91 65.78
C VAL A 184 -10.48 16.01 66.93
N ALA A 185 -10.04 14.75 66.96
CA ALA A 185 -10.37 13.83 68.05
C ALA A 185 -9.83 14.32 69.41
N LEU A 186 -8.60 14.86 69.45
CA LEU A 186 -8.03 15.48 70.65
C LEU A 186 -8.82 16.73 71.09
N ALA A 187 -9.21 17.59 70.15
CA ALA A 187 -10.01 18.78 70.45
C ALA A 187 -11.41 18.41 70.99
N GLN A 188 -12.06 17.40 70.42
CA GLN A 188 -13.35 16.89 70.93
C GLN A 188 -13.22 16.34 72.35
N ARG A 189 -12.14 15.58 72.63
CA ARG A 189 -11.87 15.06 73.97
C ARG A 189 -11.62 16.19 74.96
N ALA A 190 -10.83 17.20 74.60
CA ALA A 190 -10.58 18.37 75.44
C ALA A 190 -11.86 19.15 75.73
N ALA A 191 -12.73 19.34 74.72
CA ALA A 191 -14.03 19.99 74.90
C ALA A 191 -14.95 19.20 75.85
N GLU A 192 -14.94 17.87 75.77
CA GLU A 192 -15.73 17.02 76.67
C GLU A 192 -15.19 17.04 78.11
N GLU A 193 -13.87 17.00 78.29
CA GLU A 193 -13.23 17.17 79.61
C GLU A 193 -13.56 18.53 80.23
N ALA A 194 -13.63 19.60 79.42
CA ALA A 194 -14.06 20.93 79.86
C ALA A 194 -15.53 20.97 80.29
N ARG A 195 -16.44 20.30 79.56
CA ARG A 195 -17.86 20.17 79.95
C ARG A 195 -18.01 19.45 81.28
N GLN A 196 -17.31 18.32 81.46
CA GLN A 196 -17.33 17.57 82.71
C GLN A 196 -16.73 18.36 83.88
N ALA A 197 -15.74 19.22 83.62
CA ALA A 197 -15.22 20.15 84.63
C ALA A 197 -16.27 21.21 85.01
N ALA A 198 -16.98 21.78 84.03
CA ALA A 198 -18.04 22.76 84.27
C ALA A 198 -19.21 22.15 85.09
N GLU A 199 -19.64 20.93 84.77
CA GLU A 199 -20.68 20.22 85.52
C GLU A 199 -20.27 19.97 86.98
N ARG A 200 -19.02 19.59 87.24
CA ARG A 200 -18.50 19.43 88.60
C ARG A 200 -18.47 20.75 89.38
N ILE A 201 -18.17 21.86 88.70
CA ILE A 201 -18.22 23.20 89.30
C ILE A 201 -19.66 23.55 89.66
N ASP A 202 -20.62 23.33 88.75
CA ASP A 202 -22.04 23.61 89.00
C ASP A 202 -22.60 22.79 90.19
N GLN A 203 -22.27 21.51 90.26
CA GLN A 203 -22.58 20.65 91.42
C GLN A 203 -21.96 21.19 92.72
N SER A 204 -20.70 21.64 92.67
CA SER A 204 -20.02 22.24 93.83
C SER A 204 -20.69 23.56 94.26
N VAL A 205 -21.09 24.40 93.31
CA VAL A 205 -21.82 25.65 93.60
C VAL A 205 -23.19 25.34 94.21
N SER A 206 -23.92 24.35 93.70
CA SER A 206 -25.20 23.92 94.26
C SER A 206 -25.08 23.43 95.70
N THR A 207 -24.08 22.58 95.99
CA THR A 207 -23.81 22.10 97.36
C THR A 207 -23.41 23.23 98.31
N VAL A 208 -22.56 24.17 97.88
CA VAL A 208 -22.21 25.35 98.66
C VAL A 208 -23.43 26.24 98.92
N THR A 209 -24.26 26.47 97.92
CA THR A 209 -25.49 27.27 98.04
C THR A 209 -26.47 26.65 99.04
N ALA A 210 -26.65 25.33 98.98
CA ALA A 210 -27.47 24.59 99.94
C ALA A 210 -26.89 24.66 101.36
N ALA A 211 -25.57 24.55 101.52
CA ALA A 211 -24.90 24.69 102.82
C ALA A 211 -25.06 26.09 103.41
N VAL A 212 -24.95 27.14 102.59
CA VAL A 212 -25.17 28.54 103.00
C VAL A 212 -26.63 28.74 103.43
N ALA A 213 -27.60 28.23 102.67
CA ALA A 213 -29.01 28.31 103.04
C ALA A 213 -29.31 27.58 104.37
N GLY A 214 -28.72 26.40 104.58
CA GLY A 214 -28.83 25.66 105.83
C GLY A 214 -28.21 26.41 107.02
N ALA A 215 -27.04 27.02 106.82
CA ALA A 215 -26.39 27.85 107.83
C ALA A 215 -27.24 29.09 108.20
N GLN A 216 -27.83 29.76 107.20
CA GLN A 216 -28.75 30.88 107.42
C GLN A 216 -30.00 30.45 108.20
N GLN A 217 -30.59 29.31 107.85
CA GLN A 217 -31.75 28.78 108.58
C GLN A 217 -31.39 28.45 110.04
N ALA A 218 -30.27 27.76 110.27
CA ALA A 218 -29.80 27.43 111.63
C ALA A 218 -29.52 28.70 112.46
N ALA A 219 -28.93 29.73 111.85
CA ALA A 219 -28.72 31.01 112.52
C ALA A 219 -30.04 31.70 112.91
N GLU A 220 -31.05 31.68 112.05
CA GLU A 220 -32.38 32.24 112.37
C GLU A 220 -33.12 31.44 113.46
N GLU A 221 -33.02 30.11 113.46
CA GLU A 221 -33.56 29.26 114.53
C GLU A 221 -32.86 29.51 115.87
N ALA A 222 -31.53 29.70 115.86
CA ALA A 222 -30.76 30.07 117.03
C ALA A 222 -31.20 31.44 117.59
N LYS A 223 -31.39 32.45 116.72
CA LYS A 223 -31.91 33.77 117.12
C LYS A 223 -33.31 33.66 117.75
N ARG A 224 -34.22 32.89 117.17
CA ARG A 224 -35.57 32.66 117.73
C ARG A 224 -35.49 31.98 119.10
N SER A 225 -34.65 30.96 119.24
CA SER A 225 -34.45 30.24 120.50
C SER A 225 -33.89 31.15 121.60
N ALA A 226 -32.92 31.99 121.25
CA ALA A 226 -32.37 33.00 122.17
C ALA A 226 -33.42 34.05 122.58
N ALA A 227 -34.26 34.51 121.66
CA ALA A 227 -35.35 35.43 121.96
C ALA A 227 -36.38 34.84 122.92
N VAL A 228 -36.70 33.55 122.80
CA VAL A 228 -37.57 32.82 123.74
C VAL A 228 -36.90 32.66 125.10
N ALA A 229 -35.62 32.31 125.14
CA ALA A 229 -34.87 32.15 126.39
C ALA A 229 -34.75 33.47 127.18
N GLY A 230 -34.61 34.61 126.49
CA GLY A 230 -34.53 35.94 127.11
C GLY A 230 -35.79 36.41 127.85
N GLN A 231 -36.92 35.70 127.71
CA GLN A 231 -38.17 35.99 128.46
C GLN A 231 -38.25 35.24 129.81
N ALA A 232 -37.35 34.30 130.09
CA ALA A 232 -37.22 33.66 131.40
C ALA A 232 -36.31 34.50 132.32
N GLN A 233 -36.66 34.63 133.61
CA GLN A 233 -35.97 35.50 134.57
C GLN A 233 -34.44 35.29 134.60
N PRO A 234 -33.64 36.37 134.54
CA PRO A 234 -32.21 36.27 134.30
C PRO A 234 -31.44 35.83 135.56
N ASP A 235 -30.71 34.72 135.43
CA ASP A 235 -29.56 34.42 136.28
C ASP A 235 -28.31 35.05 135.64
N VAL A 236 -27.64 35.93 136.36
CA VAL A 236 -26.70 36.94 135.80
C VAL A 236 -25.45 36.30 135.19
N SER A 237 -25.08 35.05 135.56
CA SER A 237 -23.91 34.39 134.96
C SER A 237 -24.17 33.77 133.58
N LEU A 238 -25.43 33.47 133.21
CA LEU A 238 -25.75 32.90 131.89
C LEU A 238 -25.75 33.97 130.78
N GLN A 239 -25.86 35.24 131.15
CA GLN A 239 -25.95 36.35 130.22
C GLN A 239 -24.62 36.65 129.51
N ASP A 240 -23.50 36.48 130.21
CA ASP A 240 -22.16 36.67 129.63
C ASP A 240 -21.77 35.52 128.69
N ASP A 241 -22.09 34.27 129.04
CA ASP A 241 -21.86 33.12 128.16
C ASP A 241 -22.71 33.21 126.88
N THR A 242 -23.96 33.67 127.00
CA THR A 242 -24.84 33.89 125.84
C THR A 242 -24.32 35.01 124.94
N ARG A 243 -23.82 36.11 125.51
CA ARG A 243 -23.19 37.18 124.73
C ARG A 243 -21.93 36.68 124.01
N SER A 244 -21.07 35.93 124.69
CA SER A 244 -19.86 35.35 124.10
C SER A 244 -20.19 34.43 122.91
N LEU A 245 -21.22 33.59 123.05
CA LEU A 245 -21.71 32.74 121.96
C LEU A 245 -22.27 33.54 120.78
N ILE A 246 -23.02 34.61 121.03
CA ILE A 246 -23.54 35.48 119.96
C ILE A 246 -22.40 36.16 119.20
N THR A 247 -21.41 36.72 119.91
CA THR A 247 -20.25 37.37 119.27
C THR A 247 -19.48 36.36 118.42
N ARG A 248 -19.28 35.14 118.93
CA ARG A 248 -18.59 34.08 118.19
C ARG A 248 -19.36 33.64 116.95
N LEU A 249 -20.69 33.57 117.03
CA LEU A 249 -21.56 33.29 115.88
C LEU A 249 -21.52 34.41 114.83
N GLU A 250 -21.41 35.66 115.25
CA GLU A 250 -21.21 36.81 114.35
C GLU A 250 -19.85 36.76 113.66
N GLU A 251 -18.77 36.45 114.39
CA GLU A 251 -17.43 36.27 113.82
C GLU A 251 -17.38 35.11 112.82
N ASP A 252 -17.98 33.96 113.17
CA ASP A 252 -18.07 32.81 112.28
C ASP A 252 -18.90 33.12 111.02
N TYR A 253 -20.01 33.87 111.15
CA TYR A 253 -20.81 34.30 109.99
C TYR A 253 -20.04 35.28 109.07
N GLN A 254 -19.28 36.22 109.65
CA GLN A 254 -18.44 37.13 108.86
C GLN A 254 -17.32 36.37 108.13
N LEU A 255 -16.70 35.39 108.79
CA LEU A 255 -15.69 34.53 108.17
C LEU A 255 -16.27 33.72 107.00
N LEU A 256 -17.47 33.15 107.19
CA LEU A 256 -18.17 32.39 106.15
C LEU A 256 -18.52 33.27 104.95
N THR A 257 -18.95 34.52 105.21
CA THR A 257 -19.27 35.48 104.16
C THR A 257 -18.02 35.91 103.37
N SER A 258 -16.88 36.11 104.05
CA SER A 258 -15.62 36.47 103.38
C SER A 258 -15.09 35.32 102.51
N LEU A 259 -15.18 34.07 103.01
CA LEU A 259 -14.83 32.88 102.25
C LEU A 259 -15.69 32.71 101.00
N VAL A 260 -17.00 32.96 101.09
CA VAL A 260 -17.90 32.91 99.92
C VAL A 260 -17.54 34.00 98.90
N GLN A 261 -17.22 35.22 99.34
CA GLN A 261 -16.80 36.30 98.44
C GLN A 261 -15.44 36.01 97.77
N GLU A 262 -14.48 35.46 98.52
CA GLU A 262 -13.19 35.06 97.95
C GLU A 262 -13.37 33.93 96.93
N LEU A 263 -14.23 32.95 97.22
CA LEU A 263 -14.50 31.83 96.33
C LEU A 263 -15.23 32.28 95.06
N ALA A 264 -16.19 33.20 95.17
CA ALA A 264 -16.83 33.84 94.02
C ALA A 264 -15.84 34.65 93.18
N GLY A 265 -14.92 35.39 93.83
CA GLY A 265 -13.84 36.11 93.15
C GLY A 265 -12.89 35.19 92.40
N ARG A 266 -12.47 34.08 93.02
CA ARG A 266 -11.61 33.07 92.38
C ARG A 266 -12.33 32.40 91.20
N LEU A 267 -13.61 32.05 91.34
CA LEU A 267 -14.42 31.52 90.23
C LEU A 267 -14.54 32.53 89.07
N GLY A 268 -14.73 33.81 89.37
CA GLY A 268 -14.74 34.88 88.36
C GLY A 268 -13.41 35.03 87.63
N SER A 269 -12.28 34.91 88.33
CA SER A 269 -10.96 34.93 87.69
C SER A 269 -10.70 33.70 86.81
N LEU A 270 -11.13 32.50 87.22
CA LEU A 270 -10.97 31.28 86.43
C LEU A 270 -11.82 31.30 85.15
N THR A 271 -13.04 31.82 85.21
CA THR A 271 -13.89 31.99 84.02
C THR A 271 -13.32 33.01 83.05
N LYS A 272 -12.69 34.08 83.55
CA LYS A 272 -12.01 35.07 82.71
C LYS A 272 -10.79 34.47 81.98
N VAL A 273 -9.95 33.71 82.68
CA VAL A 273 -8.78 33.04 82.07
C VAL A 273 -9.24 32.04 80.99
N ALA A 274 -10.30 31.28 81.24
CA ALA A 274 -10.85 30.36 80.25
C ALA A 274 -11.39 31.07 78.99
N ALA A 275 -11.93 32.29 79.13
CA ALA A 275 -12.41 33.09 77.99
C ALA A 275 -11.26 33.72 77.18
N GLU A 276 -10.15 34.09 77.83
CA GLU A 276 -8.98 34.68 77.16
C GLU A 276 -8.10 33.63 76.45
N ASP A 277 -7.92 32.44 77.02
CA ASP A 277 -7.16 31.35 76.38
C ASP A 277 -7.97 30.61 75.28
N GLY A 278 -9.30 30.57 75.39
CA GLY A 278 -10.17 29.99 74.36
C GLY A 278 -10.20 30.78 73.03
N GLY A 279 -9.74 32.03 73.02
CA GLY A 279 -9.71 32.89 71.83
C GLY A 279 -8.60 32.54 70.82
N ALA A 280 -7.56 31.81 71.23
CA ALA A 280 -6.45 31.46 70.33
C ALA A 280 -6.70 30.21 69.46
N ALA A 281 -7.64 29.34 69.84
CA ALA A 281 -7.98 28.12 69.09
C ALA A 281 -9.08 28.33 68.01
N GLY A 282 -9.70 29.53 67.97
CA GLY A 282 -10.73 29.91 67.00
C GLY A 282 -10.20 30.66 65.77
N ALA A 283 -8.91 31.01 65.74
CA ALA A 283 -8.25 31.35 64.49
C ALA A 283 -8.05 30.05 63.71
N ALA A 284 -9.11 29.61 63.02
CA ALA A 284 -8.91 28.90 61.77
C ALA A 284 -7.78 29.64 61.04
N PRO A 285 -6.75 28.95 60.50
CA PRO A 285 -5.81 29.64 59.66
C PRO A 285 -6.68 30.35 58.63
N GLU A 286 -6.69 31.69 58.68
CA GLU A 286 -7.10 32.46 57.52
C GLU A 286 -6.30 31.81 56.42
N ALA A 287 -7.00 31.15 55.51
CA ALA A 287 -6.45 30.89 54.21
C ALA A 287 -6.04 32.28 53.78
N GLU A 288 -4.74 32.60 53.95
CA GLU A 288 -4.07 33.57 53.13
C GLU A 288 -4.62 33.23 51.76
N GLU A 289 -5.47 34.14 51.28
CA GLU A 289 -5.82 34.26 49.90
C GLU A 289 -4.47 34.34 49.24
N ALA A 290 -3.96 33.15 48.87
CA ALA A 290 -2.85 32.99 47.99
C ALA A 290 -3.36 33.69 46.76
N THR A 291 -2.98 34.97 46.66
CA THR A 291 -2.77 35.67 45.43
C THR A 291 -2.25 34.61 44.49
N ALA A 292 -3.13 34.17 43.59
CA ALA A 292 -2.75 33.30 42.51
C ALA A 292 -1.47 33.92 41.97
N PRO A 293 -0.33 33.20 41.98
CA PRO A 293 0.90 33.78 41.45
C PRO A 293 0.53 34.29 40.07
N GLU A 294 0.66 35.60 39.89
CA GLU A 294 0.55 36.24 38.59
C GLU A 294 1.34 35.35 37.64
N PRO A 295 0.72 34.81 36.56
CA PRO A 295 1.44 33.94 35.65
C PRO A 295 2.68 34.74 35.24
N PRO A 296 3.90 34.20 35.44
CA PRO A 296 5.10 34.94 35.10
C PRO A 296 4.89 35.44 33.68
N ALA A 297 5.01 36.76 33.50
CA ALA A 297 5.05 37.38 32.20
C ALA A 297 5.90 36.47 31.33
N GLN A 298 5.32 36.01 30.22
CA GLN A 298 5.99 35.19 29.22
C GLN A 298 7.20 35.96 28.72
N ALA A 299 8.31 35.86 29.46
CA ALA A 299 9.63 36.08 28.95
C ALA A 299 9.80 34.92 27.96
N GLU A 300 9.81 35.27 26.69
CA GLU A 300 10.21 34.38 25.61
C GLU A 300 11.42 33.57 26.09
N PRO A 301 11.33 32.23 26.13
CA PRO A 301 12.47 31.45 26.52
C PRO A 301 13.53 31.64 25.43
N GLU A 302 14.57 32.41 25.74
CA GLU A 302 15.85 32.24 25.07
C GLU A 302 16.24 30.77 25.25
N PHE A 303 16.05 30.01 24.17
CA PHE A 303 16.35 28.60 24.06
C PHE A 303 17.87 28.42 24.14
N VAL A 304 18.40 28.40 25.36
CA VAL A 304 19.78 28.02 25.62
C VAL A 304 19.83 26.49 25.68
N SER A 305 20.11 25.92 24.51
CA SER A 305 20.47 24.52 24.27
C SER A 305 21.33 23.92 25.40
N PRO A 306 20.87 22.87 26.12
CA PRO A 306 21.67 22.17 27.12
C PRO A 306 22.80 21.30 26.52
N TRP A 307 22.88 21.20 25.19
CA TRP A 307 23.71 20.23 24.47
C TRP A 307 25.20 20.62 24.31
N LEU A 308 25.67 21.73 24.90
CA LEU A 308 27.00 22.30 24.57
C LEU A 308 28.13 22.02 25.58
N HIS A 309 27.92 21.19 26.60
CA HIS A 309 28.96 20.85 27.58
C HIS A 309 29.03 19.38 27.97
N GLU A 310 29.03 18.44 27.01
CA GLU A 310 29.50 17.07 27.34
C GLU A 310 29.98 16.28 26.12
N ALA A 311 31.06 16.76 25.50
CA ALA A 311 31.82 16.01 24.50
C ALA A 311 33.29 15.93 24.90
N ALA A 312 33.58 15.26 26.02
CA ALA A 312 34.92 14.74 26.30
C ALA A 312 34.83 13.59 27.32
N ALA A 313 35.28 12.40 26.90
CA ALA A 313 35.52 11.20 27.69
C ALA A 313 34.35 10.22 27.88
N ALA A 314 34.13 9.37 26.87
CA ALA A 314 33.70 8.00 27.10
C ALA A 314 34.47 7.07 26.15
N GLY A 315 35.36 6.28 26.74
CA GLY A 315 36.18 5.28 26.05
C GLY A 315 35.35 4.08 25.57
N HIS A 316 35.94 3.39 24.61
CA HIS A 316 35.43 2.17 23.99
C HIS A 316 34.96 1.12 25.01
N ALA A 317 33.70 0.71 24.89
CA ALA A 317 33.19 -0.54 25.46
C ALA A 317 32.78 -1.47 24.30
N PRO A 318 33.10 -2.78 24.37
CA PRO A 318 32.89 -3.72 23.27
C PRO A 318 31.42 -4.11 23.09
N GLU A 319 31.04 -4.33 21.82
CA GLU A 319 29.75 -4.86 21.37
C GLU A 319 29.35 -6.15 22.11
N PRO A 320 28.10 -6.27 22.57
CA PRO A 320 27.56 -7.56 23.00
C PRO A 320 27.23 -8.42 21.76
N GLU A 321 27.88 -9.58 21.66
CA GLU A 321 27.51 -10.65 20.74
C GLU A 321 26.05 -11.06 20.95
N VAL A 322 25.21 -10.90 19.92
CA VAL A 322 23.82 -11.36 19.92
C VAL A 322 23.79 -12.83 19.44
N PRO A 323 23.42 -13.81 20.30
CA PRO A 323 23.36 -15.20 19.89
C PRO A 323 22.04 -15.51 19.16
N GLY A 324 22.15 -16.05 17.95
CA GLY A 324 21.17 -16.97 17.40
C GLY A 324 19.95 -16.34 16.70
N TRP A 325 20.15 -15.90 15.46
CA TRP A 325 19.08 -15.91 14.46
C TRP A 325 19.28 -17.13 13.54
N PRO A 326 18.26 -17.98 13.31
CA PRO A 326 18.40 -19.13 12.45
C PRO A 326 18.61 -18.68 11.01
N ARG A 327 19.74 -19.12 10.46
CA ARG A 327 20.13 -18.98 9.06
C ARG A 327 19.03 -19.61 8.20
N LEU A 328 18.33 -18.80 7.40
CA LEU A 328 17.47 -19.28 6.32
C LEU A 328 18.35 -20.05 5.33
N GLU A 329 18.33 -21.37 5.44
CA GLU A 329 18.92 -22.25 4.44
C GLU A 329 18.17 -22.04 3.12
N ALA A 330 18.91 -21.59 2.12
CA ALA A 330 18.45 -21.52 0.75
C ALA A 330 18.19 -22.94 0.24
N ALA A 331 16.93 -23.37 0.29
CA ALA A 331 16.44 -24.55 -0.40
C ALA A 331 16.54 -24.31 -1.91
N THR A 332 17.69 -24.66 -2.50
CA THR A 332 17.86 -24.76 -3.96
C THR A 332 17.64 -26.23 -4.31
N GLU A 333 16.39 -26.66 -4.34
CA GLU A 333 16.00 -27.99 -4.82
C GLU A 333 15.78 -27.91 -6.34
N ALA A 334 16.73 -28.43 -7.08
CA ALA A 334 16.67 -28.57 -8.53
C ALA A 334 15.66 -29.67 -8.89
N ALA A 335 14.49 -29.26 -9.40
CA ALA A 335 13.53 -30.17 -10.02
C ALA A 335 13.97 -30.55 -11.45
N PRO A 336 13.74 -31.80 -11.89
CA PRO A 336 14.18 -32.29 -13.19
C PRO A 336 13.31 -31.80 -14.34
N VAL A 337 13.99 -31.48 -15.44
CA VAL A 337 13.47 -31.07 -16.76
C VAL A 337 12.45 -32.08 -17.29
N SER A 338 11.16 -31.69 -17.32
CA SER A 338 10.10 -32.41 -18.02
C SER A 338 9.89 -31.86 -19.43
N GLN A 339 10.27 -32.70 -20.40
CA GLN A 339 9.67 -32.97 -21.70
C GLN A 339 9.02 -31.82 -22.50
N ALA A 340 9.63 -31.56 -23.65
CA ALA A 340 9.10 -30.80 -24.76
C ALA A 340 7.80 -31.41 -25.33
N PRO A 341 6.74 -30.63 -25.58
CA PRO A 341 5.61 -31.10 -26.34
C PRO A 341 5.94 -31.12 -27.84
N ALA A 342 5.62 -32.25 -28.47
CA ALA A 342 5.77 -32.54 -29.88
C ALA A 342 4.93 -31.59 -30.76
N ALA A 343 5.46 -31.32 -31.95
CA ALA A 343 4.82 -30.54 -33.01
C ALA A 343 3.44 -31.11 -33.40
N PRO A 344 2.43 -30.27 -33.67
CA PRO A 344 1.19 -30.74 -34.25
C PRO A 344 1.37 -31.07 -35.73
N THR A 345 1.09 -32.32 -36.06
CA THR A 345 0.97 -32.87 -37.40
C THR A 345 -0.26 -32.28 -38.09
N TYR A 346 -0.06 -31.72 -39.28
CA TYR A 346 -1.15 -31.36 -40.19
C TYR A 346 -1.85 -32.63 -40.69
N ALA A 347 -3.14 -32.75 -40.40
CA ALA A 347 -4.02 -33.73 -41.03
C ALA A 347 -5.24 -33.00 -41.61
N GLU A 348 -5.12 -32.75 -42.91
CA GLU A 348 -6.15 -32.37 -43.86
C GLU A 348 -7.17 -33.51 -44.02
N ALA A 349 -8.45 -33.24 -43.75
CA ALA A 349 -9.57 -34.01 -44.30
C ALA A 349 -10.87 -33.21 -44.19
N ALA A 350 -11.38 -32.80 -45.35
CA ALA A 350 -12.65 -32.13 -45.55
C ALA A 350 -13.85 -33.09 -45.42
N ALA A 351 -14.95 -32.63 -44.81
CA ALA A 351 -16.32 -32.86 -45.29
C ALA A 351 -17.33 -31.92 -44.57
N PRO A 352 -18.37 -31.40 -45.25
CA PRO A 352 -19.24 -30.34 -44.74
C PRO A 352 -20.59 -30.88 -44.25
N VAL A 353 -21.04 -30.55 -43.03
CA VAL A 353 -22.45 -30.77 -42.66
C VAL A 353 -22.95 -29.77 -41.60
N ALA A 354 -24.10 -29.17 -41.93
CA ALA A 354 -25.12 -28.53 -41.09
C ALA A 354 -24.77 -27.21 -40.37
N ALA A 355 -25.25 -26.13 -40.98
CA ALA A 355 -25.53 -24.85 -40.33
C ALA A 355 -26.47 -25.04 -39.12
N GLY A 356 -25.88 -25.08 -37.92
CA GLY A 356 -26.56 -24.93 -36.65
C GLY A 356 -26.41 -23.50 -36.16
N THR A 357 -27.54 -22.85 -35.92
CA THR A 357 -27.76 -21.49 -35.43
C THR A 357 -26.73 -21.06 -34.37
N ALA A 358 -25.80 -20.17 -34.75
CA ALA A 358 -24.88 -19.53 -33.83
C ALA A 358 -25.68 -18.64 -32.86
N ALA A 359 -25.90 -19.12 -31.64
CA ALA A 359 -26.32 -18.29 -30.53
C ALA A 359 -25.23 -17.23 -30.31
N SER A 360 -25.61 -15.96 -30.49
CA SER A 360 -24.81 -14.80 -30.17
C SER A 360 -24.37 -14.89 -28.70
N MET A 361 -23.12 -15.30 -28.46
CA MET A 361 -22.48 -15.20 -27.15
C MET A 361 -22.21 -13.72 -26.90
N ALA A 362 -23.16 -13.06 -26.23
CA ALA A 362 -22.91 -11.75 -25.65
C ALA A 362 -21.68 -11.86 -24.73
N PRO A 363 -20.78 -10.85 -24.73
CA PRO A 363 -19.65 -10.83 -23.82
C PRO A 363 -20.17 -10.93 -22.38
N ALA A 364 -19.69 -11.92 -21.63
CA ALA A 364 -20.05 -12.07 -20.23
C ALA A 364 -19.61 -10.80 -19.49
N GLU A 365 -20.56 -10.12 -18.86
CA GLU A 365 -20.27 -8.92 -18.07
C GLU A 365 -19.24 -9.25 -16.98
N PRO A 366 -18.24 -8.39 -16.75
CA PRO A 366 -17.22 -8.61 -15.73
C PRO A 366 -17.87 -8.68 -14.34
N GLY A 367 -17.88 -9.87 -13.76
CA GLY A 367 -18.44 -10.14 -12.43
C GLY A 367 -17.38 -10.03 -11.34
N ILE A 368 -17.61 -9.15 -10.36
CA ILE A 368 -16.79 -8.96 -9.16
C ILE A 368 -17.15 -9.97 -8.07
N GLY A 369 -16.18 -10.46 -7.32
CA GLY A 369 -16.40 -11.36 -6.18
C GLY A 369 -15.12 -11.62 -5.39
N GLY A 370 -15.25 -12.15 -4.17
CA GLY A 370 -14.11 -12.31 -3.26
C GLY A 370 -13.72 -10.99 -2.59
N VAL A 371 -12.43 -10.76 -2.38
CA VAL A 371 -11.92 -9.51 -1.78
C VAL A 371 -11.65 -8.49 -2.87
N ILE A 372 -12.35 -7.36 -2.83
CA ILE A 372 -12.20 -6.26 -3.79
C ILE A 372 -11.83 -4.95 -3.09
N GLU A 373 -11.15 -4.06 -3.80
CA GLU A 373 -10.87 -2.70 -3.35
C GLU A 373 -11.84 -1.72 -4.02
N VAL A 374 -12.61 -0.99 -3.20
CA VAL A 374 -13.60 -0.02 -3.65
C VAL A 374 -13.09 1.38 -3.33
N THR A 375 -12.70 2.11 -4.37
CA THR A 375 -12.23 3.48 -4.29
C THR A 375 -13.36 4.43 -4.66
N ILE A 376 -13.64 5.41 -3.80
CA ILE A 376 -14.68 6.42 -4.00
C ILE A 376 -14.03 7.80 -3.91
N SER A 377 -14.22 8.64 -4.94
CA SER A 377 -13.69 10.01 -4.98
C SER A 377 -14.61 10.92 -5.80
N PRO A 378 -14.88 12.17 -5.38
CA PRO A 378 -14.46 12.76 -4.11
C PRO A 378 -15.44 12.42 -2.96
N VAL A 379 -14.92 12.37 -1.72
CA VAL A 379 -15.67 12.26 -0.47
C VAL A 379 -15.34 13.50 0.38
N PRO A 380 -16.17 14.56 0.32
CA PRO A 380 -15.81 15.89 0.79
C PRO A 380 -15.79 16.04 2.32
N ASP A 381 -16.48 15.16 3.04
CA ASP A 381 -16.63 15.27 4.49
C ASP A 381 -16.68 13.89 5.17
N PHE A 382 -16.39 13.87 6.46
CA PHE A 382 -16.32 12.65 7.27
C PHE A 382 -17.71 12.02 7.48
N ASP A 383 -18.79 12.80 7.42
CA ASP A 383 -20.16 12.28 7.60
C ASP A 383 -20.58 11.42 6.40
N ARG A 384 -20.23 11.84 5.18
CA ARG A 384 -20.40 11.02 3.96
C ARG A 384 -19.56 9.74 4.03
N LEU A 385 -18.34 9.83 4.57
CA LEU A 385 -17.50 8.64 4.79
C LEU A 385 -18.17 7.63 5.71
N LEU A 386 -18.69 8.07 6.87
CA LEU A 386 -19.42 7.21 7.80
C LEU A 386 -20.72 6.64 7.18
N THR A 387 -21.39 7.43 6.35
CA THR A 387 -22.59 6.98 5.63
C THR A 387 -22.25 5.88 4.63
N LEU A 388 -21.15 6.02 3.87
CA LEU A 388 -20.66 5.01 2.94
C LEU A 388 -20.22 3.72 3.64
N ASP A 389 -19.47 3.83 4.74
CA ASP A 389 -19.06 2.68 5.54
C ASP A 389 -20.27 1.90 6.08
N GLY A 390 -21.23 2.63 6.65
CA GLY A 390 -22.49 2.07 7.12
C GLY A 390 -23.38 1.50 6.00
N ALA A 391 -23.32 2.05 4.79
CA ALA A 391 -24.05 1.55 3.62
C ALA A 391 -23.43 0.27 3.07
N LEU A 392 -22.10 0.24 2.91
CA LEU A 392 -21.35 -0.94 2.48
C LEU A 392 -21.59 -2.14 3.41
N GLY A 393 -21.62 -1.91 4.73
CA GLY A 393 -21.91 -2.93 5.73
C GLY A 393 -23.35 -3.47 5.70
N LYS A 394 -24.29 -2.79 5.02
CA LYS A 394 -25.70 -3.21 4.87
C LYS A 394 -25.99 -3.91 3.54
N LEU A 395 -25.04 -3.95 2.61
CA LEU A 395 -25.25 -4.56 1.30
C LEU A 395 -25.35 -6.08 1.40
N ASP A 396 -26.38 -6.66 0.78
CA ASP A 396 -26.53 -8.11 0.68
C ASP A 396 -25.31 -8.74 -0.01
N GLY A 397 -24.67 -9.68 0.68
CA GLY A 397 -23.48 -10.38 0.19
C GLY A 397 -22.17 -9.69 0.55
N VAL A 398 -22.14 -8.60 1.32
CA VAL A 398 -20.90 -8.08 1.91
C VAL A 398 -20.66 -8.76 3.26
N ARG A 399 -19.50 -9.42 3.43
CA ARG A 399 -19.09 -10.08 4.68
C ARG A 399 -18.31 -9.17 5.61
N SER A 400 -17.37 -8.40 5.05
CA SER A 400 -16.52 -7.50 5.80
C SER A 400 -16.20 -6.25 4.99
N VAL A 401 -16.06 -5.13 5.69
CA VAL A 401 -15.66 -3.83 5.15
C VAL A 401 -14.56 -3.28 6.05
N THR A 402 -13.43 -2.91 5.46
CA THR A 402 -12.31 -2.31 6.18
C THR A 402 -11.84 -1.07 5.44
N LEU A 403 -11.80 0.07 6.12
CA LEU A 403 -11.19 1.29 5.58
C LEU A 403 -9.66 1.09 5.45
N VAL A 404 -9.15 1.17 4.22
CA VAL A 404 -7.71 0.98 3.93
C VAL A 404 -6.98 2.33 3.88
N ASN A 405 -7.57 3.31 3.19
CA ASN A 405 -6.97 4.62 3.00
C ASN A 405 -8.02 5.71 2.93
N TYR A 406 -7.69 6.89 3.44
CA TYR A 406 -8.45 8.13 3.29
C TYR A 406 -7.47 9.29 3.12
N ALA A 407 -7.33 9.78 1.89
CA ALA A 407 -6.41 10.86 1.55
C ALA A 407 -6.94 11.67 0.36
N GLN A 408 -6.79 13.00 0.38
CA GLN A 408 -7.16 13.88 -0.75
C GLN A 408 -8.62 13.72 -1.24
N GLU A 409 -9.57 13.59 -0.31
CA GLU A 409 -10.98 13.33 -0.64
C GLU A 409 -11.22 12.00 -1.39
N GLU A 410 -10.23 11.11 -1.43
CA GLU A 410 -10.36 9.76 -1.97
C GLU A 410 -10.35 8.76 -0.81
N VAL A 411 -11.33 7.87 -0.80
CA VAL A 411 -11.44 6.79 0.17
C VAL A 411 -11.31 5.44 -0.53
N THR A 412 -10.53 4.53 0.05
CA THR A 412 -10.44 3.15 -0.41
C THR A 412 -10.89 2.20 0.70
N PHE A 413 -11.93 1.42 0.42
CA PHE A 413 -12.41 0.33 1.26
C PHE A 413 -11.94 -1.01 0.70
N ARG A 414 -11.60 -1.94 1.58
CA ARG A 414 -11.47 -3.36 1.25
C ARG A 414 -12.77 -4.05 1.62
N VAL A 415 -13.45 -4.63 0.64
CA VAL A 415 -14.77 -5.24 0.78
C VAL A 415 -14.67 -6.72 0.41
N GLU A 416 -15.14 -7.61 1.28
CA GLU A 416 -15.22 -9.05 1.01
C GLU A 416 -16.65 -9.45 0.63
N LEU A 417 -16.82 -10.02 -0.58
CA LEU A 417 -18.11 -10.40 -1.15
C LEU A 417 -18.36 -11.91 -1.09
N GLU A 418 -19.56 -12.28 -0.66
CA GLU A 418 -20.13 -13.62 -0.70
C GLU A 418 -20.78 -13.88 -2.07
N GLY A 419 -19.95 -14.21 -3.05
CA GLY A 419 -20.36 -14.58 -4.40
C GLY A 419 -20.00 -13.54 -5.46
N ARG A 420 -20.28 -13.90 -6.72
CA ARG A 420 -20.06 -13.01 -7.87
C ARG A 420 -21.31 -12.19 -8.17
N GLN A 421 -21.16 -10.88 -8.33
CA GLN A 421 -22.21 -9.97 -8.80
C GLN A 421 -21.67 -9.00 -9.86
N SER A 422 -22.58 -8.37 -10.61
CA SER A 422 -22.20 -7.31 -11.57
C SER A 422 -21.76 -6.06 -10.82
N ALA A 423 -20.73 -5.38 -11.33
CA ALA A 423 -20.22 -4.13 -10.77
C ALA A 423 -21.28 -3.01 -10.76
N ASP A 424 -22.07 -2.90 -11.83
CA ASP A 424 -23.16 -1.92 -11.93
C ASP A 424 -24.22 -2.16 -10.85
N LYS A 425 -24.62 -3.42 -10.68
CA LYS A 425 -25.60 -3.81 -9.66
C LYS A 425 -25.09 -3.53 -8.23
N PHE A 426 -23.78 -3.64 -8.00
CA PHE A 426 -23.16 -3.30 -6.72
C PHE A 426 -23.20 -1.79 -6.47
N ALA A 427 -22.85 -0.97 -7.49
CA ALA A 427 -22.93 0.49 -7.40
C ALA A 427 -24.36 0.99 -7.17
N ASP A 428 -25.36 0.43 -7.88
CA ASP A 428 -26.77 0.77 -7.72
C ASP A 428 -27.27 0.51 -6.30
N LYS A 429 -26.94 -0.66 -5.74
CA LYS A 429 -27.31 -0.99 -4.36
C LYS A 429 -26.59 -0.10 -3.34
N LEU A 430 -25.33 0.24 -3.58
CA LEU A 430 -24.58 1.15 -2.71
C LEU A 430 -25.20 2.55 -2.72
N SER A 431 -25.57 3.04 -3.90
CA SER A 431 -26.30 4.30 -4.11
C SER A 431 -27.62 4.31 -3.34
N GLU A 432 -28.41 3.25 -3.46
CA GLU A 432 -29.67 3.09 -2.73
C GLU A 432 -29.45 3.03 -1.20
N ALA A 433 -28.48 2.26 -0.73
CA ALA A 433 -28.20 2.09 0.70
C ALA A 433 -27.61 3.34 1.36
N ALA A 434 -26.79 4.11 0.64
CA ALA A 434 -26.20 5.35 1.12
C ALA A 434 -27.14 6.56 1.02
N GLY A 435 -28.20 6.46 0.19
CA GLY A 435 -29.12 7.57 -0.06
C GLY A 435 -28.47 8.73 -0.84
N MET A 436 -27.42 8.44 -1.62
CA MET A 436 -26.68 9.41 -2.43
C MET A 436 -26.29 8.79 -3.76
N GLY A 437 -26.17 9.59 -4.81
CA GLY A 437 -25.79 9.09 -6.14
C GLY A 437 -24.36 8.56 -6.14
N VAL A 438 -24.20 7.25 -6.32
CA VAL A 438 -22.90 6.59 -6.50
C VAL A 438 -22.82 6.01 -7.91
N HIS A 439 -21.86 6.50 -8.70
CA HIS A 439 -21.67 6.07 -10.09
C HIS A 439 -20.40 5.26 -10.25
N LEU A 440 -20.49 4.13 -10.94
CA LEU A 440 -19.33 3.34 -11.33
C LEU A 440 -18.55 4.06 -12.46
N THR A 441 -17.26 4.31 -12.23
CA THR A 441 -16.36 4.93 -13.23
C THR A 441 -15.43 3.91 -13.88
N GLU A 442 -14.99 2.91 -13.13
CA GLU A 442 -14.04 1.89 -13.59
C GLU A 442 -14.31 0.58 -12.83
N ALA A 443 -14.28 -0.54 -13.53
CA ALA A 443 -14.44 -1.86 -12.94
C ALA A 443 -13.34 -2.81 -13.43
N GLY A 444 -12.61 -3.37 -12.48
CA GLY A 444 -11.68 -4.48 -12.66
C GLY A 444 -12.14 -5.73 -11.91
N ASP A 445 -11.40 -6.83 -12.07
CA ASP A 445 -11.73 -8.10 -11.41
C ASP A 445 -11.66 -8.02 -9.88
N THR A 446 -10.78 -7.16 -9.35
CA THR A 446 -10.52 -7.00 -7.90
C THR A 446 -10.60 -5.55 -7.44
N SER A 447 -11.02 -4.62 -8.29
CA SER A 447 -11.08 -3.19 -7.97
C SER A 447 -12.29 -2.51 -8.60
N LEU A 448 -12.88 -1.57 -7.88
CA LEU A 448 -13.94 -0.70 -8.36
C LEU A 448 -13.57 0.74 -8.06
N ARG A 449 -13.75 1.64 -9.03
CA ARG A 449 -13.65 3.08 -8.81
C ARG A 449 -15.01 3.72 -9.03
N MET A 450 -15.46 4.50 -8.06
CA MET A 450 -16.77 5.14 -8.06
C MET A 450 -16.67 6.63 -7.77
N ARG A 451 -17.69 7.39 -8.19
CA ARG A 451 -17.82 8.82 -7.93
C ARG A 451 -19.12 9.10 -7.20
N LEU A 452 -19.05 9.94 -6.16
CA LEU A 452 -20.24 10.51 -5.52
C LEU A 452 -20.75 11.73 -6.31
N ASP A 453 -22.06 11.93 -6.34
CA ASP A 453 -22.71 13.15 -6.81
C ASP A 453 -22.93 14.22 -5.72
#